data_AF-A0A960ACF0-F1
#
_entry.id   AF-A0A960ACF0-F1
#
_cell.length_a   1.000
_cell.length_b   1.000
_cell.length_c   1.000
_cell.angle_alpha   90.00
_cell.angle_beta   90.00
_cell.angle_gamma   90.00
#
_symmetry.space_group_name_H-M   'P 1'
#
loop_
_entity.id
_entity.type
_entity.pdbx_description
1 polymer ?
#
loop_
_entity_poly.entity_id
_entity_poly.type
_entity_poly.pdbx_seq_one_letter_code
_entity_poly.pdbx_strand_id
1 'polypeptide(L)'
;MATPTPLSETIPVSRRVVFVVGSGRSGTSTMSGALQTLGMHVPQPEVVADETNPKGFGEPQWVVDFHDELLKRCNVQVSDARPSAWFAAGKLAAFEPLRGRLHEWLEQQFVEGGPELVVKDPRLAWFLGLWRSAALRCDAAPAYVTMLRPVTEVVGSKQKYYSGGRPGTAAGEVQRTAAWVNMMLHTERSTRGSARRFVRYHDMLADWTVPVFALGQAFDIDAVKSATANDVRRVHQFIDPTLRRVQLTWEDVEVPTRLREIAEETWQQLDRLADDGGDTPEVHERLDELRSAYSGLYEEAEAIAHSTALAARREGLTQQPASAKPVARHGVDRVPHGLRAMVPGRVRRGLRKVAGRER
;
A
#
# COMPACT_ATOMS: atom_id res chain seq x y z
N MET A 1 21.68 -51.18 -30.11
CA MET A 1 21.81 -50.60 -28.76
C MET A 1 21.17 -49.23 -28.79
N ALA A 2 20.41 -48.89 -27.76
CA ALA A 2 19.40 -47.83 -27.73
C ALA A 2 19.97 -46.42 -27.96
N THR A 3 19.21 -45.60 -28.70
CA THR A 3 19.27 -44.13 -28.61
C THR A 3 18.49 -43.69 -27.37
N PRO A 4 19.01 -42.68 -26.66
CA PRO A 4 18.15 -41.55 -26.36
C PRO A 4 18.85 -40.20 -26.63
N THR A 5 18.15 -39.35 -27.37
CA THR A 5 18.24 -37.88 -27.35
C THR A 5 16.96 -37.41 -26.62
N PRO A 6 16.86 -36.23 -25.95
CA PRO A 6 17.80 -35.12 -25.74
C PRO A 6 17.91 -34.67 -24.26
N LEU A 7 18.80 -33.72 -23.97
CA LEU A 7 18.43 -32.63 -23.07
C LEU A 7 18.62 -31.33 -23.84
N SER A 8 17.48 -30.81 -24.33
CA SER A 8 17.36 -29.39 -24.65
C SER A 8 17.86 -28.64 -23.43
N GLU A 9 18.97 -27.92 -23.55
CA GLU A 9 19.32 -26.90 -22.56
C GLU A 9 18.16 -25.89 -22.58
N THR A 10 17.24 -26.04 -21.63
CA THR A 10 16.32 -24.97 -21.28
C THR A 10 17.19 -23.84 -20.76
N ILE A 11 17.36 -22.81 -21.60
CA ILE A 11 17.94 -21.52 -21.26
C ILE A 11 17.39 -21.12 -19.88
N PRO A 12 18.22 -20.66 -18.92
CA PRO A 12 17.78 -20.46 -17.55
C PRO A 12 16.63 -19.47 -17.56
N VAL A 13 15.45 -19.93 -17.18
CA VAL A 13 14.27 -19.09 -17.11
C VAL A 13 14.51 -18.12 -15.94
N SER A 14 14.88 -16.89 -16.27
CA SER A 14 15.02 -15.84 -15.25
C SER A 14 13.64 -15.58 -14.67
N ARG A 15 13.44 -15.98 -13.42
CA ARG A 15 12.23 -15.64 -12.68
C ARG A 15 12.07 -14.12 -12.70
N ARG A 16 10.85 -13.64 -12.85
CA ARG A 16 10.54 -12.21 -12.78
C ARG A 16 9.23 -11.95 -12.10
N VAL A 17 9.16 -10.82 -11.42
CA VAL A 17 7.94 -10.33 -10.80
C VAL A 17 7.72 -8.89 -11.19
N VAL A 18 6.55 -8.64 -11.79
CA VAL A 18 6.07 -7.29 -12.09
C VAL A 18 5.18 -6.83 -10.95
N PHE A 19 5.65 -5.84 -10.21
CA PHE A 19 4.88 -5.14 -9.19
C PHE A 19 4.09 -4.01 -9.85
N VAL A 20 2.76 -4.15 -9.89
CA VAL A 20 1.88 -3.08 -10.37
C VAL A 20 1.53 -2.17 -9.20
N VAL A 21 2.00 -0.92 -9.28
CA VAL A 21 1.96 0.07 -8.19
C VAL A 21 1.34 1.39 -8.66
N GLY A 22 1.19 2.32 -7.72
CA GLY A 22 0.55 3.62 -7.93
C GLY A 22 -0.70 3.79 -7.09
N SER A 23 -1.26 4.99 -7.12
CA SER A 23 -2.46 5.29 -6.34
C SER A 23 -3.64 4.42 -6.81
N GLY A 24 -4.39 3.85 -5.86
CA GLY A 24 -5.67 3.21 -6.18
C GLY A 24 -6.56 4.16 -7.00
N ARG A 25 -7.33 3.60 -7.95
CA ARG A 25 -8.12 4.32 -8.97
C ARG A 25 -7.33 4.94 -10.13
N SER A 26 -6.05 4.56 -10.30
CA SER A 26 -5.21 4.97 -11.45
C SER A 26 -5.11 3.92 -12.56
N GLY A 27 -5.91 2.85 -12.53
CA GLY A 27 -5.86 1.79 -13.55
C GLY A 27 -4.93 0.62 -13.23
N THR A 28 -4.51 0.45 -11.97
CA THR A 28 -3.67 -0.69 -11.53
C THR A 28 -4.30 -2.05 -11.82
N SER A 29 -5.62 -2.19 -11.65
CA SER A 29 -6.33 -3.43 -12.03
C SER A 29 -6.38 -3.67 -13.53
N THR A 30 -6.45 -2.62 -14.35
CA THR A 30 -6.41 -2.74 -15.81
C THR A 30 -5.06 -3.28 -16.26
N MET A 31 -3.96 -2.77 -15.70
CA MET A 31 -2.62 -3.27 -15.99
C MET A 31 -2.40 -4.71 -15.49
N SER A 32 -2.73 -5.01 -14.23
CA SER A 32 -2.53 -6.36 -13.70
C SER A 32 -3.36 -7.41 -14.45
N GLY A 33 -4.63 -7.09 -14.78
CA GLY A 33 -5.49 -7.99 -15.54
C GLY A 33 -5.05 -8.15 -17.00
N ALA A 34 -4.48 -7.12 -17.63
CA ALA A 34 -3.90 -7.24 -18.97
C ALA A 34 -2.71 -8.20 -18.98
N LEU A 35 -1.77 -8.04 -18.04
CA LEU A 35 -0.61 -8.94 -17.91
C LEU A 35 -1.02 -10.38 -17.58
N GLN A 36 -2.02 -10.55 -16.69
CA GLN A 36 -2.60 -11.85 -16.38
C GLN A 36 -3.22 -12.51 -17.62
N THR A 37 -3.98 -11.74 -18.39
CA THR A 37 -4.65 -12.21 -19.62
C THR A 37 -3.63 -12.62 -20.68
N LEU A 38 -2.45 -12.00 -20.70
CA LEU A 38 -1.34 -12.35 -21.59
C LEU A 38 -0.53 -13.56 -21.11
N GLY A 39 -0.83 -14.11 -19.93
CA GLY A 39 -0.24 -15.36 -19.45
C GLY A 39 0.73 -15.24 -18.27
N MET A 40 0.95 -14.03 -17.73
CA MET A 40 1.66 -13.92 -16.44
C MET A 40 0.77 -14.46 -15.31
N HIS A 41 1.39 -15.08 -14.31
CA HIS A 41 0.66 -15.65 -13.19
C HIS A 41 0.34 -14.59 -12.12
N VAL A 42 -0.93 -14.47 -11.76
CA VAL A 42 -1.39 -13.76 -10.57
C VAL A 42 -1.63 -14.79 -9.46
N PRO A 43 -0.90 -14.70 -8.32
CA PRO A 43 -1.07 -15.59 -7.18
C PRO A 43 -2.53 -15.68 -6.69
N GLN A 44 -2.97 -16.90 -6.37
CA GLN A 44 -4.36 -17.21 -6.01
C GLN A 44 -4.53 -17.54 -4.51
N PRO A 45 -5.75 -17.42 -3.95
CA PRO A 45 -6.94 -16.84 -4.57
C PRO A 45 -6.85 -15.31 -4.66
N GLU A 46 -7.50 -14.74 -5.67
CA GLU A 46 -7.69 -13.28 -5.78
C GLU A 46 -8.84 -12.77 -4.91
N VAL A 47 -8.77 -11.49 -4.53
CA VAL A 47 -9.90 -10.76 -3.94
C VAL A 47 -11.09 -10.78 -4.90
N VAL A 48 -12.25 -11.17 -4.37
CA VAL A 48 -13.50 -11.26 -5.12
C VAL A 48 -13.89 -9.90 -5.69
N ALA A 49 -14.27 -9.88 -6.97
CA ALA A 49 -14.76 -8.67 -7.64
C ALA A 49 -16.03 -8.11 -6.97
N ASP A 50 -16.18 -6.78 -7.01
CA ASP A 50 -17.38 -6.09 -6.51
C ASP A 50 -17.85 -5.00 -7.49
N GLU A 51 -18.90 -4.25 -7.12
CA GLU A 51 -19.47 -3.18 -7.95
C GLU A 51 -18.48 -2.03 -8.25
N THR A 52 -17.46 -1.85 -7.42
CA THR A 52 -16.43 -0.81 -7.60
C THR A 52 -15.36 -1.21 -8.61
N ASN A 53 -15.23 -2.51 -8.87
CA ASN A 53 -14.36 -3.09 -9.87
C ASN A 53 -14.88 -4.47 -10.38
N PRO A 54 -15.86 -4.48 -11.31
CA PRO A 54 -16.56 -5.69 -11.72
C PRO A 54 -15.70 -6.66 -12.55
N LYS A 55 -14.55 -6.21 -13.05
CA LYS A 55 -13.60 -7.02 -13.83
C LYS A 55 -12.60 -7.76 -12.95
N GLY A 56 -12.70 -7.64 -11.63
CA GLY A 56 -11.77 -8.23 -10.68
C GLY A 56 -10.64 -7.28 -10.29
N PHE A 57 -10.15 -7.44 -9.06
CA PHE A 57 -9.09 -6.58 -8.54
C PHE A 57 -7.71 -6.96 -9.05
N GLY A 58 -7.42 -8.23 -9.39
CA GLY A 58 -6.05 -8.65 -9.68
C GLY A 58 -5.16 -8.66 -8.44
N GLU A 59 -5.77 -8.72 -7.24
CA GLU A 59 -5.07 -8.64 -5.95
C GLU A 59 -5.06 -10.03 -5.30
N PRO A 60 -3.89 -10.65 -5.08
CA PRO A 60 -3.83 -11.87 -4.29
C PRO A 60 -4.30 -11.63 -2.85
N GLN A 61 -5.24 -12.43 -2.35
CA GLN A 61 -5.83 -12.26 -1.02
C GLN A 61 -4.77 -12.26 0.08
N TRP A 62 -3.78 -13.17 -0.01
CA TRP A 62 -2.68 -13.24 0.95
C TRP A 62 -1.90 -11.93 1.02
N VAL A 63 -1.68 -11.25 -0.11
CA VAL A 63 -0.96 -9.97 -0.17
C VAL A 63 -1.74 -8.87 0.50
N VAL A 64 -3.07 -8.82 0.29
CA VAL A 64 -3.96 -7.87 0.95
C VAL A 64 -3.93 -8.07 2.47
N ASP A 65 -4.11 -9.31 2.93
CA ASP A 65 -4.10 -9.65 4.35
C ASP A 65 -2.76 -9.32 5.00
N PHE A 66 -1.66 -9.63 4.31
CA PHE A 66 -0.31 -9.31 4.74
C PHE A 66 -0.10 -7.81 4.88
N HIS A 67 -0.46 -7.01 3.86
CA HIS A 67 -0.31 -5.56 3.94
C HIS A 67 -1.21 -4.93 5.00
N ASP A 68 -2.45 -5.41 5.19
CA ASP A 68 -3.33 -4.92 6.24
C ASP A 68 -2.77 -5.21 7.64
N GLU A 69 -2.15 -6.37 7.85
CA GLU A 69 -1.40 -6.67 9.08
C GLU A 69 -0.25 -5.68 9.29
N LEU A 70 0.58 -5.46 8.27
CA LEU A 70 1.75 -4.59 8.36
C LEU A 70 1.37 -3.12 8.63
N LEU A 71 0.37 -2.61 7.92
CA LEU A 71 -0.15 -1.25 8.10
C LEU A 71 -0.67 -1.02 9.52
N LYS A 72 -1.43 -1.99 10.07
CA LYS A 72 -1.87 -1.93 11.49
C LYS A 72 -0.67 -1.93 12.43
N ARG A 73 0.33 -2.76 12.18
CA ARG A 73 1.54 -2.87 13.01
C ARG A 73 2.37 -1.58 13.03
N CYS A 74 2.46 -0.84 11.93
CA CYS A 74 3.18 0.44 11.86
C CYS A 74 2.29 1.68 12.06
N ASN A 75 0.99 1.50 12.35
CA ASN A 75 0.01 2.57 12.49
C ASN A 75 -0.03 3.51 11.27
N VAL A 76 -0.07 2.93 10.07
CA VAL A 76 -0.17 3.64 8.79
C VAL A 76 -1.50 3.28 8.14
N GLN A 77 -2.15 4.27 7.51
CA GLN A 77 -3.37 4.04 6.74
C GLN A 77 -3.06 3.86 5.25
N VAL A 78 -3.96 3.22 4.49
CA VAL A 78 -3.76 3.03 3.05
C VAL A 78 -3.57 4.37 2.31
N SER A 79 -4.40 5.37 2.66
CA SER A 79 -4.31 6.74 2.14
C SER A 79 -3.73 7.68 3.20
N ASP A 80 -2.55 7.36 3.73
CA ASP A 80 -1.87 8.22 4.69
C ASP A 80 -1.21 9.43 4.01
N ALA A 81 -1.52 10.62 4.52
CA ALA A 81 -0.93 11.86 4.04
C ALA A 81 0.41 12.17 4.75
N ARG A 82 0.76 11.50 5.85
CA ARG A 82 1.98 11.76 6.62
C ARG A 82 3.23 11.33 5.84
N PRO A 83 4.19 12.24 5.57
CA PRO A 83 5.50 11.83 5.04
C PRO A 83 6.21 10.82 5.96
N SER A 84 6.11 11.01 7.28
CA SER A 84 6.72 10.12 8.29
C SER A 84 6.16 8.69 8.30
N ALA A 85 4.98 8.46 7.73
CA ALA A 85 4.41 7.12 7.58
C ALA A 85 5.30 6.20 6.73
N TRP A 86 6.01 6.75 5.74
CA TRP A 86 6.95 5.99 4.90
C TRP A 86 8.14 5.46 5.70
N PHE A 87 8.65 6.27 6.63
CA PHE A 87 9.68 5.83 7.56
C PHE A 87 9.14 4.74 8.51
N ALA A 88 7.92 4.90 9.02
CA ALA A 88 7.29 3.92 9.89
C ALA A 88 7.11 2.54 9.21
N ALA A 89 6.59 2.54 7.97
CA ALA A 89 6.42 1.33 7.17
C ALA A 89 7.78 0.73 6.74
N GLY A 90 8.72 1.56 6.30
CA GLY A 90 10.05 1.14 5.85
C GLY A 90 10.86 0.38 6.91
N LYS A 91 10.69 0.70 8.20
CA LYS A 91 11.31 -0.05 9.30
C LYS A 91 10.95 -1.55 9.31
N LEU A 92 9.77 -1.92 8.79
CA LEU A 92 9.36 -3.33 8.74
C LEU A 92 10.20 -4.13 7.73
N ALA A 93 10.79 -3.48 6.72
CA ALA A 93 11.65 -4.15 5.74
C ALA A 93 12.96 -4.72 6.34
N ALA A 94 13.33 -4.28 7.55
CA ALA A 94 14.49 -4.77 8.29
C ALA A 94 14.16 -5.92 9.26
N PHE A 95 12.89 -6.29 9.42
CA PHE A 95 12.48 -7.31 10.39
C PHE A 95 12.49 -8.71 9.74
N GLU A 96 13.52 -9.51 10.06
CA GLU A 96 13.77 -10.82 9.41
C GLU A 96 12.59 -11.80 9.40
N PRO A 97 11.76 -11.95 10.46
CA PRO A 97 10.61 -12.84 10.39
C PRO A 97 9.62 -12.47 9.28
N LEU A 98 9.44 -11.18 8.97
CA LEU A 98 8.61 -10.75 7.83
C LEU A 98 9.29 -11.01 6.49
N ARG A 99 10.61 -10.81 6.42
CA ARG A 99 11.40 -11.09 5.21
C ARG A 99 11.36 -12.58 4.86
N GLY A 100 11.49 -13.45 5.87
CA GLY A 100 11.38 -14.91 5.73
C GLY A 100 9.99 -15.32 5.25
N ARG A 101 8.94 -14.90 5.95
CA ARG A 101 7.54 -15.20 5.57
C ARG A 101 7.21 -14.75 4.15
N LEU A 102 7.63 -13.54 3.74
CA LEU A 102 7.37 -13.05 2.39
C LEU A 102 8.17 -13.83 1.33
N HIS A 103 9.44 -14.14 1.62
CA HIS A 103 10.27 -14.93 0.72
C HIS A 103 9.71 -16.34 0.52
N GLU A 104 9.36 -17.04 1.61
CA GLU A 104 8.76 -18.38 1.55
C GLU A 104 7.47 -18.37 0.72
N TRP A 105 6.60 -17.38 0.95
CA TRP A 105 5.37 -17.25 0.18
C TRP A 105 5.64 -16.98 -1.30
N LEU A 106 6.55 -16.04 -1.62
CA LEU A 106 6.86 -15.67 -3.00
C LEU A 106 7.55 -16.82 -3.76
N GLU A 107 8.45 -17.55 -3.10
CA GLU A 107 9.10 -18.73 -3.67
C GLU A 107 8.09 -19.81 -4.06
N GLN A 108 7.11 -20.08 -3.18
CA GLN A 108 6.02 -20.99 -3.50
C GLN A 108 5.24 -20.55 -4.75
N GLN A 109 5.00 -19.24 -4.91
CA GLN A 109 4.30 -18.74 -6.10
C GLN A 109 5.10 -18.96 -7.39
N PHE A 110 6.43 -18.85 -7.33
CA PHE A 110 7.27 -19.18 -8.50
C PHE A 110 7.30 -20.68 -8.80
N VAL A 111 7.27 -21.53 -7.78
CA VAL A 111 7.25 -22.99 -7.95
C VAL A 111 5.92 -23.47 -8.53
N GLU A 112 4.79 -22.91 -8.08
CA GLU A 112 3.46 -23.35 -8.47
C GLU A 112 2.93 -22.63 -9.71
N GLY A 113 3.19 -21.31 -9.81
CA GLY A 113 2.65 -20.43 -10.83
C GLY A 113 3.55 -20.21 -12.04
N GLY A 114 4.82 -20.61 -11.96
CA GLY A 114 5.80 -20.45 -13.02
C GLY A 114 6.66 -19.20 -12.91
N PRO A 115 7.47 -18.90 -13.94
CA PRO A 115 8.59 -17.96 -13.86
C PRO A 115 8.19 -16.49 -13.91
N GLU A 116 6.97 -16.15 -14.35
CA GLU A 116 6.54 -14.77 -14.57
C GLU A 116 5.33 -14.43 -13.70
N LEU A 117 5.57 -13.66 -12.65
CA LEU A 117 4.54 -13.27 -11.69
C LEU A 117 4.10 -11.82 -11.87
N VAL A 118 2.83 -11.56 -11.59
CA VAL A 118 2.31 -10.20 -11.38
C VAL A 118 1.79 -10.14 -9.95
N VAL A 119 2.28 -9.17 -9.19
CA VAL A 119 1.79 -8.88 -7.85
C VAL A 119 1.27 -7.45 -7.81
N LYS A 120 0.03 -7.30 -7.36
CA LYS A 120 -0.65 -6.02 -7.29
C LYS A 120 -1.43 -5.93 -5.99
N ASP A 121 -1.26 -4.80 -5.32
CA ASP A 121 -2.12 -4.34 -4.24
C ASP A 121 -1.84 -2.82 -4.07
N PRO A 122 -2.86 -1.95 -3.91
CA PRO A 122 -2.65 -0.51 -3.78
C PRO A 122 -1.75 -0.07 -2.61
N ARG A 123 -1.55 -0.94 -1.61
CA ARG A 123 -0.71 -0.71 -0.43
C ARG A 123 0.73 -1.21 -0.63
N LEU A 124 1.00 -1.95 -1.71
CA LEU A 124 2.33 -2.51 -2.01
C LEU A 124 3.43 -1.44 -2.00
N ALA A 125 3.09 -0.23 -2.44
CA ALA A 125 3.98 0.93 -2.42
C ALA A 125 4.64 1.18 -1.05
N TRP A 126 3.93 0.97 0.07
CA TRP A 126 4.46 1.15 1.41
C TRP A 126 5.59 0.18 1.78
N PHE A 127 5.68 -0.95 1.07
CA PHE A 127 6.55 -2.08 1.41
C PHE A 127 7.50 -2.47 0.26
N LEU A 128 7.75 -1.57 -0.69
CA LEU A 128 8.58 -1.86 -1.88
C LEU A 128 9.96 -2.41 -1.54
N GLY A 129 10.61 -1.92 -0.49
CA GLY A 129 11.90 -2.43 -0.04
C GLY A 129 11.84 -3.89 0.44
N LEU A 130 10.75 -4.27 1.11
CA LEU A 130 10.51 -5.64 1.56
C LEU A 130 10.28 -6.57 0.35
N TRP A 131 9.45 -6.15 -0.60
CA TRP A 131 9.17 -6.88 -1.84
C TRP A 131 10.39 -7.03 -2.74
N ARG A 132 11.17 -5.96 -2.93
CA ARG A 132 12.44 -6.01 -3.68
C ARG A 132 13.38 -7.05 -3.08
N SER A 133 13.54 -7.04 -1.75
CA SER A 133 14.41 -7.99 -1.08
C SER A 133 13.92 -9.42 -1.18
N ALA A 134 12.61 -9.66 -1.16
CA ALA A 134 12.05 -11.00 -1.32
C ALA A 134 12.24 -11.53 -2.75
N ALA A 135 11.97 -10.71 -3.76
CA ALA A 135 12.19 -11.06 -5.17
C ALA A 135 13.64 -11.45 -5.44
N LEU A 136 14.61 -10.65 -4.97
CA LEU A 136 16.03 -10.96 -5.12
C LEU A 136 16.44 -12.25 -4.39
N ARG A 137 15.81 -12.58 -3.25
CA ARG A 137 16.06 -13.85 -2.54
C ARG A 137 15.47 -15.07 -3.27
N CYS A 138 14.49 -14.86 -4.15
CA CYS A 138 13.91 -15.90 -5.02
C CYS A 138 14.62 -16.01 -6.37
N ASP A 139 15.78 -15.36 -6.55
CA ASP A 139 16.48 -15.20 -7.82
C ASP A 139 15.59 -14.64 -8.93
N ALA A 140 14.64 -13.77 -8.55
CA ALA A 140 13.71 -13.13 -9.45
C ALA A 140 14.09 -11.67 -9.73
N ALA A 141 14.00 -11.25 -10.99
CA ALA A 141 14.16 -9.86 -11.40
C ALA A 141 12.90 -9.05 -11.04
N PRO A 142 12.99 -8.08 -10.12
CA PRO A 142 11.85 -7.22 -9.79
C PRO A 142 11.72 -6.09 -10.82
N ALA A 143 10.51 -5.91 -11.35
CA ALA A 143 10.15 -4.77 -12.19
C ALA A 143 8.92 -4.04 -11.64
N TYR A 144 8.83 -2.74 -11.85
CA TYR A 144 7.75 -1.90 -11.32
C TYR A 144 7.00 -1.19 -12.44
N VAL A 145 5.68 -1.33 -12.46
CA VAL A 145 4.80 -0.58 -13.35
C VAL A 145 3.97 0.37 -12.51
N THR A 146 4.26 1.67 -12.59
CA THR A 146 3.51 2.69 -11.87
C THR A 146 2.41 3.24 -12.76
N MET A 147 1.16 2.99 -12.38
CA MET A 147 0.01 3.51 -13.11
C MET A 147 -0.27 4.96 -12.75
N LEU A 148 -0.41 5.80 -13.78
CA LEU A 148 -0.60 7.24 -13.68
C LEU A 148 -1.99 7.65 -14.10
N ARG A 149 -2.60 8.54 -13.31
CA ARG A 149 -3.85 9.21 -13.63
C ARG A 149 -3.86 10.60 -13.00
N PRO A 150 -4.44 11.63 -13.67
CA PRO A 150 -4.52 12.98 -13.11
C PRO A 150 -5.09 12.97 -11.69
N VAL A 151 -4.47 13.75 -10.81
CA VAL A 151 -4.78 13.75 -9.37
C VAL A 151 -6.26 14.07 -9.10
N THR A 152 -6.83 15.03 -9.81
CA THR A 152 -8.25 15.43 -9.71
C THR A 152 -9.19 14.28 -10.05
N GLU A 153 -8.89 13.52 -11.10
CA GLU A 153 -9.66 12.32 -11.46
C GLU A 153 -9.55 11.22 -10.40
N VAL A 154 -8.36 11.03 -9.81
CA VAL A 154 -8.17 10.04 -8.74
C VAL A 154 -8.96 10.45 -7.50
N VAL A 155 -8.90 11.72 -7.09
CA VAL A 155 -9.65 12.27 -5.95
C VAL A 155 -11.16 12.11 -6.18
N GLY A 156 -11.66 12.51 -7.34
CA GLY A 156 -13.07 12.36 -7.71
C GLY A 156 -13.53 10.91 -7.75
N SER A 157 -12.69 10.01 -8.30
CA SER A 157 -13.01 8.59 -8.30
C SER A 157 -13.03 8.02 -6.89
N LYS A 158 -12.09 8.37 -6.02
CA LYS A 158 -12.09 7.90 -4.63
C LYS A 158 -13.30 8.43 -3.86
N GLN A 159 -13.68 9.69 -4.06
CA GLN A 159 -14.89 10.26 -3.48
C GLN A 159 -16.14 9.46 -3.90
N LYS A 160 -16.30 9.20 -5.21
CA LYS A 160 -17.48 8.47 -5.72
C LYS A 160 -17.62 7.05 -5.15
N TYR A 161 -16.52 6.31 -5.02
CA TYR A 161 -16.56 4.88 -4.71
C TYR A 161 -16.26 4.53 -3.25
N TYR A 162 -15.58 5.39 -2.50
CA TYR A 162 -15.19 5.09 -1.11
C TYR A 162 -15.91 5.94 -0.05
N SER A 163 -16.73 6.93 -0.43
CA SER A 163 -17.50 7.74 0.53
C SER A 163 -18.80 7.08 1.02
N GLY A 164 -19.15 5.89 0.51
CA GLY A 164 -20.42 5.23 0.82
C GLY A 164 -21.64 6.05 0.36
N GLY A 165 -21.51 6.77 -0.77
CA GLY A 165 -22.58 7.62 -1.31
C GLY A 165 -22.74 8.98 -0.61
N ARG A 166 -21.89 9.31 0.37
CA ARG A 166 -21.90 10.63 1.01
C ARG A 166 -21.31 11.70 0.07
N PRO A 167 -21.83 12.93 0.07
CA PRO A 167 -21.22 14.06 -0.63
C PRO A 167 -19.76 14.25 -0.22
N GLY A 168 -18.96 14.81 -1.14
CA GLY A 168 -17.60 15.21 -0.82
C GLY A 168 -17.60 16.31 0.22
N THR A 169 -16.55 16.33 1.05
CA THR A 169 -16.23 17.48 1.88
C THR A 169 -14.91 18.04 1.41
N ALA A 170 -14.73 19.36 1.50
CA ALA A 170 -13.44 20.00 1.22
C ALA A 170 -12.30 19.35 2.01
N ALA A 171 -12.54 19.02 3.29
CA ALA A 171 -11.57 18.29 4.11
C ALA A 171 -11.21 16.90 3.53
N GLY A 172 -12.17 16.18 2.96
CA GLY A 172 -11.93 14.90 2.29
C GLY A 172 -11.13 15.05 0.99
N GLU A 173 -11.38 16.11 0.22
CA GLU A 173 -10.63 16.41 -1.01
C GLU A 173 -9.18 16.79 -0.71
N VAL A 174 -8.97 17.62 0.32
CA VAL A 174 -7.63 17.93 0.85
C VAL A 174 -6.91 16.65 1.29
N GLN A 175 -7.56 15.80 2.09
CA GLN A 175 -6.96 14.56 2.57
C GLN A 175 -6.56 13.62 1.43
N ARG A 176 -7.44 13.43 0.44
CA ARG A 176 -7.17 12.54 -0.70
C ARG A 176 -6.10 13.07 -1.63
N THR A 177 -6.07 14.38 -1.84
CA THR A 177 -5.04 15.06 -2.64
C THR A 177 -3.68 14.93 -1.95
N ALA A 178 -3.61 15.25 -0.66
CA ALA A 178 -2.40 15.11 0.14
C ALA A 178 -1.89 13.66 0.18
N ALA A 179 -2.79 12.69 0.40
CA ALA A 179 -2.44 11.28 0.35
C ALA A 179 -1.97 10.82 -1.03
N TRP A 180 -2.54 11.36 -2.13
CA TRP A 180 -2.06 11.08 -3.48
C TRP A 180 -0.64 11.61 -3.69
N VAL A 181 -0.37 12.87 -3.32
CA VAL A 181 0.97 13.48 -3.42
C VAL A 181 1.98 12.65 -2.62
N ASN A 182 1.67 12.38 -1.35
CA ASN A 182 2.53 11.58 -0.48
C ASN A 182 2.82 10.20 -1.08
N MET A 183 1.78 9.52 -1.59
CA MET A 183 1.90 8.20 -2.16
C MET A 183 2.78 8.18 -3.42
N MET A 184 2.49 9.07 -4.37
CA MET A 184 3.12 9.04 -5.68
C MET A 184 4.58 9.48 -5.64
N LEU A 185 4.90 10.54 -4.89
CA LEU A 185 6.29 11.03 -4.75
C LEU A 185 7.20 9.97 -4.12
N HIS A 186 6.71 9.26 -3.11
CA HIS A 186 7.50 8.21 -2.46
C HIS A 186 7.53 6.92 -3.26
N THR A 187 6.45 6.55 -3.95
CA THR A 187 6.45 5.41 -4.89
C THR A 187 7.51 5.62 -5.98
N GLU A 188 7.55 6.83 -6.56
CA GLU A 188 8.59 7.19 -7.52
C GLU A 188 9.97 7.05 -6.88
N ARG A 189 10.24 7.71 -5.75
CA ARG A 189 11.56 7.65 -5.11
C ARG A 189 11.99 6.22 -4.79
N SER A 190 11.08 5.39 -4.27
CA SER A 190 11.36 4.02 -3.83
C SER A 190 11.61 3.05 -4.99
N THR A 191 11.20 3.38 -6.21
CA THR A 191 11.42 2.54 -7.40
C THR A 191 12.69 2.91 -8.16
N ARG A 192 13.33 4.07 -7.88
CA ARG A 192 14.61 4.47 -8.50
C ARG A 192 15.67 3.36 -8.37
N GLY A 193 16.51 3.21 -9.41
CA GLY A 193 17.56 2.18 -9.43
C GLY A 193 17.04 0.74 -9.51
N SER A 194 15.81 0.56 -10.02
CA SER A 194 15.21 -0.73 -10.38
C SER A 194 14.64 -0.64 -11.80
N ALA A 195 14.34 -1.78 -12.42
CA ALA A 195 13.58 -1.79 -13.67
C ALA A 195 12.19 -1.19 -13.40
N ARG A 196 11.88 -0.04 -13.99
CA ARG A 196 10.61 0.66 -13.75
C ARG A 196 10.09 1.33 -15.02
N ARG A 197 8.77 1.43 -15.11
CA ARG A 197 8.04 2.13 -16.18
C ARG A 197 6.81 2.80 -15.58
N PHE A 198 6.48 3.96 -16.11
CA PHE A 198 5.26 4.70 -15.77
C PHE A 198 4.30 4.60 -16.94
N VAL A 199 3.03 4.33 -16.67
CA VAL A 199 2.03 4.12 -17.72
C VAL A 199 0.82 4.95 -17.40
N ARG A 200 0.42 5.83 -18.34
CA ARG A 200 -0.80 6.60 -18.20
C ARG A 200 -2.01 5.70 -18.38
N TYR A 201 -3.01 5.88 -17.52
CA TYR A 201 -4.26 5.15 -17.63
C TYR A 201 -4.97 5.44 -18.96
N HIS A 202 -4.85 6.67 -19.49
CA HIS A 202 -5.48 7.01 -20.76
C HIS A 202 -4.85 6.26 -21.94
N ASP A 203 -3.54 6.01 -21.93
CA ASP A 203 -2.87 5.22 -22.96
C ASP A 203 -3.38 3.78 -22.98
N MET A 204 -3.57 3.18 -21.79
CA MET A 204 -4.20 1.86 -21.67
C MET A 204 -5.62 1.79 -22.25
N LEU A 205 -6.37 2.89 -22.24
CA LEU A 205 -7.72 2.91 -22.79
C LEU A 205 -7.76 3.24 -24.28
N ALA A 206 -6.83 4.08 -24.75
CA ALA A 206 -6.75 4.50 -26.13
C ALA A 206 -6.17 3.39 -27.01
N ASP A 207 -5.01 2.87 -26.61
CA ASP A 207 -4.35 1.73 -27.25
C ASP A 207 -3.40 1.07 -26.25
N TRP A 208 -3.92 0.08 -25.51
CA TRP A 208 -3.13 -0.65 -24.52
C TRP A 208 -1.95 -1.42 -25.12
N THR A 209 -1.97 -1.72 -26.42
CA THR A 209 -0.93 -2.56 -27.02
C THR A 209 0.42 -1.85 -26.94
N VAL A 210 0.46 -0.54 -27.18
CA VAL A 210 1.68 0.27 -27.14
C VAL A 210 2.39 0.20 -25.77
N PRO A 211 1.78 0.62 -24.64
CA PRO A 211 2.44 0.55 -23.35
C PRO A 211 2.72 -0.89 -22.91
N VAL A 212 1.82 -1.85 -23.15
CA VAL A 212 2.03 -3.23 -22.69
C VAL A 212 3.16 -3.92 -23.46
N PHE A 213 3.26 -3.76 -24.79
CA PHE A 213 4.40 -4.30 -25.54
C PHE A 213 5.71 -3.61 -25.16
N ALA A 214 5.70 -2.30 -24.90
CA ALA A 214 6.88 -1.59 -24.41
C ALA A 214 7.35 -2.14 -23.04
N LEU A 215 6.43 -2.50 -22.13
CA LEU A 215 6.76 -3.21 -20.89
C LEU A 215 7.37 -4.58 -21.17
N GLY A 216 6.77 -5.34 -22.10
CA GLY A 216 7.26 -6.66 -22.50
C GLY A 216 8.71 -6.64 -23.00
N GLN A 217 9.06 -5.63 -23.80
CA GLN A 217 10.44 -5.44 -24.24
C GLN A 217 11.36 -4.96 -23.11
N ALA A 218 10.93 -3.96 -22.33
CA ALA A 218 11.78 -3.34 -21.30
C ALA A 218 12.10 -4.28 -20.14
N PHE A 219 11.16 -5.14 -19.76
CA PHE A 219 11.30 -6.09 -18.65
C PHE A 219 11.50 -7.53 -19.11
N ASP A 220 11.68 -7.73 -20.41
CA ASP A 220 11.90 -9.01 -21.07
C ASP A 220 10.76 -10.02 -20.91
N ILE A 221 9.51 -9.59 -20.63
CA ILE A 221 8.35 -10.44 -20.29
C ILE A 221 7.96 -11.36 -21.46
N ASP A 222 8.13 -12.67 -21.30
CA ASP A 222 7.89 -13.69 -22.32
C ASP A 222 6.41 -13.84 -22.64
N ALA A 223 5.53 -13.85 -21.63
CA ALA A 223 4.08 -13.83 -21.79
C ALA A 223 3.59 -12.71 -22.72
N VAL A 224 4.24 -11.53 -22.67
CA VAL A 224 3.90 -10.41 -23.54
C VAL A 224 4.54 -10.56 -24.92
N LYS A 225 5.83 -10.89 -25.00
CA LYS A 225 6.56 -11.02 -26.29
C LYS A 225 6.04 -12.17 -27.16
N SER A 226 5.56 -13.24 -26.54
CA SER A 226 5.03 -14.44 -27.20
C SER A 226 3.51 -14.46 -27.33
N ALA A 227 2.85 -13.35 -26.96
CA ALA A 227 1.40 -13.23 -27.01
C ALA A 227 0.85 -13.56 -28.40
N THR A 228 -0.13 -14.46 -28.46
CA THR A 228 -0.80 -14.80 -29.72
C THR A 228 -1.85 -13.77 -30.08
N ALA A 229 -2.33 -13.78 -31.33
CA ALA A 229 -3.47 -12.97 -31.75
C ALA A 229 -4.73 -13.24 -30.93
N ASN A 230 -4.87 -14.43 -30.34
CA ASN A 230 -5.98 -14.76 -29.46
C ASN A 230 -5.83 -14.11 -28.07
N ASP A 231 -4.61 -14.03 -27.54
CA ASP A 231 -4.35 -13.38 -26.25
C ASP A 231 -4.55 -11.86 -26.36
N VAL A 232 -4.07 -11.25 -27.44
CA VAL A 232 -4.34 -9.84 -27.76
C VAL A 232 -5.84 -9.56 -27.84
N ARG A 233 -6.62 -10.44 -28.48
CA ARG A 233 -8.09 -10.31 -28.54
C ARG A 233 -8.74 -10.39 -27.16
N ARG A 234 -8.27 -11.29 -26.28
CA ARG A 234 -8.79 -11.42 -24.91
C ARG A 234 -8.52 -10.15 -24.10
N VAL A 235 -7.33 -9.57 -24.20
CA VAL A 235 -7.02 -8.29 -23.52
C VAL A 235 -7.92 -7.17 -24.07
N HIS A 236 -8.12 -7.10 -25.40
CA HIS A 236 -9.01 -6.12 -26.01
C HIS A 236 -10.46 -6.22 -25.51
N GLN A 237 -10.95 -7.43 -25.22
CA GLN A 237 -12.29 -7.65 -24.62
C GLN A 237 -12.32 -7.37 -23.10
N PHE A 238 -11.18 -7.50 -22.44
CA PHE A 238 -11.04 -7.25 -21.00
C PHE A 238 -11.04 -5.73 -20.70
N ILE A 239 -10.26 -4.96 -21.45
CA ILE A 239 -10.13 -3.51 -21.24
C ILE A 239 -11.38 -2.80 -21.74
N ASP A 240 -12.04 -2.10 -20.82
CA ASP A 240 -13.28 -1.37 -21.08
C ASP A 240 -13.06 0.14 -20.89
N PRO A 241 -12.95 0.92 -21.99
CA PRO A 241 -12.80 2.37 -21.94
C PRO A 241 -13.93 3.09 -21.20
N THR A 242 -15.13 2.49 -21.12
CA THR A 242 -16.29 3.09 -20.44
C THR A 242 -16.15 3.12 -18.90
N LEU A 243 -15.11 2.46 -18.36
CA LEU A 243 -14.80 2.50 -16.93
C LEU A 243 -14.09 3.79 -16.50
N ARG A 244 -13.58 4.63 -17.42
CA ARG A 244 -13.12 6.00 -17.12
C ARG A 244 -14.31 6.95 -16.98
N ARG A 245 -14.96 6.88 -15.82
CA ARG A 245 -16.22 7.61 -15.53
C ARG A 245 -16.04 8.96 -14.85
N VAL A 246 -14.81 9.39 -14.59
CA VAL A 246 -14.50 10.61 -13.83
C VAL A 246 -13.41 11.38 -14.58
N GLN A 247 -13.69 12.64 -14.91
CA GLN A 247 -12.81 13.55 -15.65
C GLN A 247 -12.85 14.93 -14.97
N LEU A 248 -12.55 14.97 -13.67
CA LEU A 248 -12.55 16.21 -12.90
C LEU A 248 -11.31 17.06 -13.20
N THR A 249 -11.46 18.36 -13.08
CA THR A 249 -10.39 19.36 -13.14
C THR A 249 -10.21 20.01 -11.76
N TRP A 250 -9.28 20.97 -11.66
CA TRP A 250 -9.13 21.76 -10.43
C TRP A 250 -10.29 22.73 -10.17
N GLU A 251 -11.20 22.93 -11.14
CA GLU A 251 -12.45 23.67 -10.92
C GLU A 251 -13.45 22.86 -10.07
N ASP A 252 -13.31 21.53 -10.05
CA ASP A 252 -14.22 20.61 -9.36
C ASP A 252 -13.72 20.16 -7.98
N VAL A 253 -12.50 20.55 -7.59
CA VAL A 253 -11.82 20.04 -6.39
C VAL A 253 -11.34 21.20 -5.52
N GLU A 254 -11.87 21.28 -4.30
CA GLU A 254 -11.57 22.35 -3.35
C GLU A 254 -10.39 21.96 -2.44
N VAL A 255 -9.22 22.55 -2.72
CA VAL A 255 -8.00 22.37 -1.92
C VAL A 255 -7.23 23.68 -1.76
N PRO A 256 -6.46 23.86 -0.66
CA PRO A 256 -5.57 25.01 -0.50
C PRO A 256 -4.61 25.17 -1.67
N THR A 257 -4.37 26.41 -2.09
CA THR A 257 -3.54 26.76 -3.25
C THR A 257 -2.18 26.07 -3.24
N ARG A 258 -1.46 26.08 -2.11
CA ARG A 258 -0.14 25.44 -2.00
C ARG A 258 -0.19 23.92 -2.19
N LEU A 259 -1.24 23.25 -1.73
CA LEU A 259 -1.41 21.81 -1.96
C LEU A 259 -1.74 21.53 -3.43
N ARG A 260 -2.59 22.36 -4.04
CA ARG A 260 -2.93 22.27 -5.47
C ARG A 260 -1.69 22.39 -6.34
N GLU A 261 -0.86 23.39 -6.09
CA GLU A 261 0.37 23.65 -6.85
C GLU A 261 1.34 22.46 -6.76
N ILE A 262 1.59 21.96 -5.54
CA ILE A 262 2.42 20.77 -5.34
C ILE A 262 1.84 19.56 -6.07
N ALA A 263 0.52 19.35 -5.99
CA ALA A 263 -0.13 18.19 -6.60
C ALA A 263 -0.12 18.26 -8.13
N GLU A 264 -0.41 19.42 -8.70
CA GLU A 264 -0.37 19.67 -10.15
C GLU A 264 1.04 19.48 -10.69
N GLU A 265 2.04 20.09 -10.04
CA GLU A 265 3.41 19.95 -10.51
C GLU A 265 3.95 18.53 -10.32
N THR A 266 3.56 17.85 -9.23
CA THR A 266 3.84 16.41 -9.05
C THR A 266 3.27 15.61 -10.22
N TRP A 267 2.03 15.88 -10.63
CA TRP A 267 1.43 15.22 -11.79
C TRP A 267 2.25 15.49 -13.06
N GLN A 268 2.58 16.75 -13.34
CA GLN A 268 3.36 17.12 -14.53
C GLN A 268 4.72 16.42 -14.59
N GLN A 269 5.45 16.33 -13.47
CA GLN A 269 6.74 15.64 -13.44
C GLN A 269 6.59 14.12 -13.56
N LEU A 270 5.59 13.52 -12.91
CA LEU A 270 5.33 12.08 -13.04
C LEU A 270 4.89 11.70 -14.46
N ASP A 271 4.09 12.55 -15.10
CA ASP A 271 3.63 12.33 -16.48
C ASP A 271 4.81 12.25 -17.45
N ARG A 272 5.83 13.11 -17.29
CA ARG A 272 7.08 13.05 -18.06
C ARG A 272 7.80 11.71 -17.92
N LEU A 273 7.70 11.03 -16.77
CA LEU A 273 8.35 9.72 -16.58
C LEU A 273 7.72 8.60 -17.44
N ALA A 274 6.52 8.81 -17.98
CA ALA A 274 5.88 7.86 -18.89
C ALA A 274 6.39 7.98 -20.33
N ASP A 275 7.02 9.10 -20.69
CA ASP A 275 7.61 9.30 -22.00
C ASP A 275 8.95 8.56 -22.12
N ASP A 276 9.26 8.07 -23.33
CA ASP A 276 10.55 7.45 -23.60
C ASP A 276 11.69 8.46 -23.39
N GLY A 277 12.63 8.10 -22.52
CA GLY A 277 13.74 8.99 -22.13
C GLY A 277 13.36 10.09 -21.13
N GLY A 278 12.12 10.11 -20.61
CA GLY A 278 11.68 11.11 -19.63
C GLY A 278 12.14 10.85 -18.19
N ASP A 279 12.60 9.62 -17.89
CA ASP A 279 13.15 9.22 -16.58
C ASP A 279 14.57 9.76 -16.36
N THR A 280 14.67 11.08 -16.16
CA THR A 280 15.92 11.86 -16.15
C THR A 280 16.31 12.35 -14.75
N PRO A 281 17.60 12.60 -14.48
CA PRO A 281 18.06 13.19 -13.22
C PRO A 281 17.37 14.52 -12.88
N GLU A 282 17.07 15.36 -13.87
CA GLU A 282 16.40 16.65 -13.68
C GLU A 282 14.96 16.47 -13.17
N VAL A 283 14.23 15.47 -13.71
CA VAL A 283 12.89 15.12 -13.21
C VAL A 283 12.99 14.55 -11.79
N HIS A 284 14.02 13.76 -11.49
CA HIS A 284 14.23 13.19 -10.15
C HIS A 284 14.49 14.27 -9.11
N GLU A 285 15.34 15.24 -9.44
CA GLU A 285 15.64 16.39 -8.58
C GLU A 285 14.37 17.20 -8.33
N ARG A 286 13.59 17.49 -9.38
CA ARG A 286 12.34 18.24 -9.21
C ARG A 286 11.32 17.51 -8.33
N LEU A 287 11.20 16.19 -8.48
CA LEU A 287 10.34 15.37 -7.61
C LEU A 287 10.86 15.31 -6.16
N ASP A 288 12.16 15.39 -5.95
CA ASP A 288 12.75 15.48 -4.61
C ASP A 288 12.45 16.82 -3.94
N GLU A 289 12.53 17.92 -4.69
CA GLU A 289 12.12 19.25 -4.24
C GLU A 289 10.64 19.29 -3.87
N LEU A 290 9.76 18.73 -4.72
CA LEU A 290 8.32 18.62 -4.45
C LEU A 290 8.03 17.81 -3.19
N ARG A 291 8.78 16.73 -2.95
CA ARG A 291 8.67 15.93 -1.74
C ARG A 291 9.14 16.66 -0.49
N SER A 292 10.18 17.49 -0.61
CA SER A 292 10.60 18.40 0.47
C SER A 292 9.54 19.47 0.74
N ALA A 293 9.01 20.10 -0.31
CA ALA A 293 7.96 21.11 -0.22
C ALA A 293 6.67 20.55 0.42
N TYR A 294 6.27 19.34 0.03
CA TYR A 294 5.13 18.64 0.62
C TYR A 294 5.38 18.30 2.10
N SER A 295 6.57 17.84 2.45
CA SER A 295 6.93 17.59 3.85
C SER A 295 6.83 18.86 4.70
N GLY A 296 7.37 19.98 4.21
CA GLY A 296 7.24 21.27 4.90
C GLY A 296 5.79 21.72 5.06
N LEU A 297 4.97 21.61 4.00
CA LEU A 297 3.53 21.90 4.08
C LEU A 297 2.83 21.01 5.14
N TYR A 298 3.17 19.72 5.19
CA TYR A 298 2.57 18.80 6.15
C TYR A 298 2.98 19.12 7.59
N GLU A 299 4.24 19.44 7.83
CA GLU A 299 4.76 19.85 9.15
C GLU A 299 4.09 21.13 9.65
N GLU A 300 3.92 22.14 8.79
CA GLU A 300 3.16 23.35 9.12
C GLU A 300 1.70 23.02 9.48
N ALA A 301 1.04 22.17 8.69
CA ALA A 301 -0.33 21.74 8.96
C ALA A 301 -0.46 20.97 10.28
N GLU A 302 0.50 20.09 10.61
CA GLU A 302 0.55 19.36 11.87
C GLU A 302 0.76 20.31 13.06
N ALA A 303 1.65 21.30 12.93
CA ALA A 303 1.88 22.31 13.95
C ALA A 303 0.63 23.15 14.23
N ILE A 304 -0.08 23.58 13.17
CA ILE A 304 -1.35 24.32 13.29
C ILE A 304 -2.43 23.45 13.95
N ALA A 305 -2.56 22.19 13.52
CA ALA A 305 -3.56 21.25 14.02
C ALA A 305 -3.20 20.66 15.40
N HIS A 306 -2.03 21.00 15.97
CA HIS A 306 -1.52 20.39 17.20
C HIS A 306 -2.50 20.54 18.38
N SER A 307 -3.10 21.72 18.54
CA SER A 307 -4.08 21.98 19.61
C SER A 307 -5.34 21.11 19.46
N THR A 308 -5.84 20.94 18.23
CA THR A 308 -6.95 20.05 17.88
C THR A 308 -6.60 18.59 18.17
N ALA A 309 -5.40 18.14 17.80
CA ALA A 309 -4.93 16.78 18.07
C ALA A 309 -4.82 16.49 19.58
N LEU A 310 -4.31 17.45 20.37
CA LEU A 310 -4.24 17.33 21.83
C LEU A 310 -5.64 17.30 22.47
N ALA A 311 -6.59 18.09 21.97
CA ALA A 311 -7.97 18.05 22.42
C ALA A 311 -8.61 16.68 22.16
N ALA A 312 -8.53 16.17 20.94
CA ALA A 312 -9.04 14.85 20.56
C ALA A 312 -8.39 13.72 21.38
N ARG A 313 -7.09 13.80 21.67
CA ARG A 313 -6.40 12.83 22.53
C ARG A 313 -6.95 12.83 23.95
N ARG A 314 -7.20 14.01 24.54
CA ARG A 314 -7.78 14.11 25.90
C ARG A 314 -9.18 13.52 25.94
N GLU A 315 -10.02 13.84 24.96
CA GLU A 315 -11.37 13.28 24.84
C GLU A 315 -11.34 11.75 24.71
N GLY A 316 -10.48 11.21 23.85
CA GLY A 316 -10.30 9.76 23.71
C GLY A 316 -9.88 9.07 25.01
N LEU A 317 -9.00 9.68 25.81
CA LEU A 317 -8.59 9.16 27.12
C LEU A 317 -9.74 9.19 28.14
N THR A 318 -10.62 10.19 28.08
CA THR A 318 -11.80 10.25 28.96
C THR A 318 -12.90 9.26 28.59
N GLN A 319 -12.98 8.86 27.33
CA GLN A 319 -13.97 7.90 26.82
C GLN A 319 -13.52 6.44 26.94
N GLN A 320 -12.25 6.17 27.22
CA GLN A 320 -11.80 4.82 27.52
C GLN A 320 -12.45 4.33 28.82
N PRO A 321 -13.16 3.19 28.83
CA PRO A 321 -13.66 2.61 30.06
C PRO A 321 -12.47 2.42 31.00
N ALA A 322 -12.60 2.88 32.24
CA ALA A 322 -11.54 2.75 33.24
C ALA A 322 -11.01 1.32 33.18
N SER A 323 -9.75 1.15 32.73
CA SER A 323 -9.09 -0.15 32.75
C SER A 323 -9.33 -0.69 34.15
N ALA A 324 -10.00 -1.85 34.27
CA ALA A 324 -10.23 -2.47 35.55
C ALA A 324 -8.87 -2.55 36.23
N LYS A 325 -8.60 -1.64 37.18
CA LYS A 325 -7.38 -1.67 37.97
C LYS A 325 -7.35 -3.11 38.48
N PRO A 326 -6.25 -3.87 38.29
CA PRO A 326 -6.15 -5.13 38.98
C PRO A 326 -6.37 -4.77 40.43
N VAL A 327 -7.50 -5.23 40.99
CA VAL A 327 -7.78 -5.05 42.41
C VAL A 327 -6.58 -5.71 43.05
N ALA A 328 -5.66 -4.89 43.56
CA ALA A 328 -4.63 -5.35 44.45
C ALA A 328 -5.42 -5.98 45.58
N ARG A 329 -5.57 -7.31 45.53
CA ARG A 329 -6.07 -8.10 46.64
C ARG A 329 -5.04 -7.83 47.73
N HIS A 330 -5.31 -6.83 48.56
CA HIS A 330 -4.56 -6.60 49.78
C HIS A 330 -4.53 -7.94 50.50
N GLY A 331 -3.32 -8.51 50.63
CA GLY A 331 -3.07 -9.83 51.20
C GLY A 331 -3.32 -9.86 52.72
N VAL A 332 -4.55 -9.57 53.15
CA VAL A 332 -4.97 -9.62 54.55
C VAL A 332 -6.26 -10.44 54.74
N ASP A 333 -6.96 -10.84 53.67
CA ASP A 333 -8.17 -11.69 53.77
C ASP A 333 -7.94 -13.18 53.47
N ARG A 334 -6.70 -13.66 53.66
CA ARG A 334 -6.44 -15.10 53.83
C ARG A 334 -5.85 -15.36 55.22
N VAL A 335 -6.67 -15.16 56.25
CA VAL A 335 -6.43 -15.77 57.56
C VAL A 335 -7.65 -16.62 57.90
N PRO A 336 -7.52 -17.96 57.91
CA PRO A 336 -8.60 -18.87 58.29
C PRO A 336 -9.19 -18.49 59.65
N HIS A 337 -10.51 -18.64 59.80
CA HIS A 337 -11.28 -18.17 60.97
C HIS A 337 -10.74 -18.70 62.31
N GLY A 338 -10.05 -19.85 62.33
CA GLY A 338 -9.40 -20.42 63.52
C GLY A 338 -8.21 -19.59 64.06
N LEU A 339 -7.46 -18.91 63.19
CA LEU A 339 -6.31 -18.08 63.60
C LEU A 339 -6.75 -16.68 64.09
N ARG A 340 -7.93 -16.20 63.68
CA ARG A 340 -8.50 -14.94 64.18
C ARG A 340 -8.87 -15.03 65.67
N ALA A 341 -9.16 -16.21 66.19
CA ALA A 341 -9.62 -16.40 67.58
C ALA A 341 -8.47 -16.43 68.61
N MET A 342 -7.21 -16.60 68.18
CA MET A 342 -6.05 -16.69 69.07
C MET A 342 -5.31 -15.36 69.28
N VAL A 343 -5.76 -14.26 68.67
CA VAL A 343 -5.11 -12.95 68.80
C VAL A 343 -5.71 -12.15 69.97
N PRO A 344 -4.95 -11.83 71.03
CA PRO A 344 -5.44 -11.09 72.19
C PRO A 344 -6.02 -9.71 71.81
N GLY A 345 -7.12 -9.31 72.45
CA GLY A 345 -7.90 -8.12 72.08
C GLY A 345 -7.13 -6.79 72.07
N ARG A 346 -5.99 -6.69 72.77
CA ARG A 346 -5.11 -5.50 72.75
C ARG A 346 -4.38 -5.31 71.41
N VAL A 347 -4.07 -6.39 70.69
CA VAL A 347 -3.36 -6.33 69.39
C VAL A 347 -4.29 -5.91 68.25
N ARG A 348 -5.59 -6.25 68.34
CA ARG A 348 -6.61 -5.84 67.35
C ARG A 348 -6.83 -4.33 67.26
N ARG A 349 -6.67 -3.58 68.36
CA ARG A 349 -6.81 -2.11 68.36
C ARG A 349 -5.61 -1.41 67.72
N GLY A 350 -4.40 -1.96 67.84
CA GLY A 350 -3.19 -1.40 67.20
C GLY A 350 -3.23 -1.46 65.68
N LEU A 351 -3.67 -2.60 65.12
CA LEU A 351 -3.70 -2.81 63.66
C LEU A 351 -4.77 -1.96 62.93
N ARG A 352 -5.89 -1.63 63.59
CA ARG A 352 -6.89 -0.72 63.01
C ARG A 352 -6.42 0.73 62.94
N LYS A 353 -5.54 1.15 63.85
CA LYS A 353 -4.98 2.51 63.88
C LYS A 353 -3.94 2.76 62.78
N VAL A 354 -3.26 1.70 62.33
CA VAL A 354 -2.25 1.77 61.24
C VAL A 354 -2.92 1.67 59.85
N ALA A 355 -4.09 1.05 59.74
CA ALA A 355 -4.80 0.87 58.47
C ALA A 355 -5.76 2.02 58.08
N GLY A 356 -5.66 3.18 58.72
CA GLY A 356 -6.32 4.43 58.27
C GLY A 356 -7.85 4.38 58.15
N ARG A 357 -8.53 3.57 58.97
CA ARG A 357 -10.00 3.53 59.03
C ARG A 357 -10.47 3.92 60.43
N GLU A 358 -10.66 5.21 60.65
CA GLU A 358 -11.75 5.69 61.51
C GLU A 358 -12.75 6.47 60.66
N ARG A 359 -13.99 6.46 61.14
CA ARG A 359 -15.25 6.67 60.43
C ARG A 359 -15.41 8.05 59.81
#